data_AF-A0A9D5JRP6-F1
#
_entry.id   AF-A0A9D5JRP6-F1
#
_cell.length_a   1.000
_cell.length_b   1.000
_cell.length_c   1.000
_cell.angle_alpha   90.00
_cell.angle_beta   90.00
_cell.angle_gamma   90.00
#
_symmetry.space_group_name_H-M   'P 1'
#
loop_
_entity.id
_entity.type
_entity.pdbx_description
1 polymer ?
#
loop_
_entity_poly.entity_id
_entity_poly.type
_entity_poly.pdbx_seq_one_letter_code
_entity_poly.pdbx_strand_id
1 'polypeptide(L)'
;EQTVQCLSLRRAVLQIVAIDMTLSLDSVVTVVGMAPTVALMVAAITVEVAVILFFAGAVCRLLERYPSIETLAICALLVVGAVLVSDGINMPLSKNTVYAMMGFALFVEIVNLRIEHVAARKAHSLVRTKRRAQSAGATSR
;
A
#
# COMPACT_ATOMS: atom_id res chain seq x y z
N GLU A 1 0.13 26.54 -7.12
CA GLU A 1 1.19 26.22 -6.14
C GLU A 1 0.52 25.59 -4.92
N GLN A 2 0.65 24.28 -4.75
CA GLN A 2 0.26 23.62 -3.50
C GLN A 2 1.40 23.86 -2.51
N THR A 3 1.17 24.79 -1.60
CA THR A 3 2.06 25.09 -0.49
C THR A 3 2.23 23.82 0.35
N VAL A 4 3.44 23.28 0.30
CA VAL A 4 3.91 22.21 1.18
C VAL A 4 3.86 22.77 2.60
N GLN A 5 2.75 22.54 3.27
CA GLN A 5 2.58 22.88 4.68
C GLN A 5 3.64 22.06 5.42
N CYS A 6 4.61 22.72 6.05
CA CYS A 6 5.64 22.06 6.85
C CYS A 6 4.95 21.14 7.86
N LEU A 7 4.86 19.85 7.54
CA LEU A 7 4.33 18.84 8.44
C LEU A 7 5.23 18.92 9.66
N SER A 8 4.73 19.46 10.79
CA SER A 8 5.58 19.59 11.96
C SER A 8 6.09 18.20 12.32
N LEU A 9 7.35 18.10 12.76
CA LEU A 9 7.97 16.81 13.12
C LEU A 9 7.04 15.97 14.02
N ARG A 10 6.31 16.65 14.92
CA ARG A 10 5.30 16.05 15.78
C ARG A 10 4.15 15.38 15.03
N ARG A 11 3.63 15.98 13.95
CA ARG A 11 2.58 15.38 13.12
C ARG A 11 3.10 14.20 12.30
N ALA A 12 4.29 14.30 11.73
CA ALA A 12 4.92 13.21 10.99
C ALA A 12 5.11 11.97 11.87
N VAL A 13 5.67 12.16 13.07
CA VAL A 13 5.88 11.08 14.05
C VAL A 13 4.54 10.46 14.48
N LEU A 14 3.52 11.28 14.77
CA LEU A 14 2.20 10.77 15.13
C LEU A 14 1.57 9.90 14.02
N GLN A 15 1.74 10.29 12.76
CA GLN A 15 1.22 9.52 11.63
C GLN A 15 1.95 8.19 11.47
N ILE A 16 3.28 8.18 11.56
CA ILE A 16 4.08 6.95 11.47
C ILE A 16 3.67 5.98 12.60
N VAL A 17 3.58 6.47 13.84
CA VAL A 17 3.17 5.64 14.99
C VAL A 17 1.74 5.12 14.81
N ALA A 18 0.81 5.94 14.33
CA ALA A 18 -0.58 5.51 14.12
C ALA A 18 -0.70 4.41 13.05
N ILE A 19 0.02 4.56 11.94
CA ILE A 19 0.05 3.56 10.85
C ILE A 19 0.77 2.29 11.32
N ASP A 20 1.93 2.40 11.96
CA ASP A 20 2.73 1.27 12.44
C ASP A 20 2.00 0.46 13.52
N MET A 21 1.31 1.13 14.44
CA MET A 21 0.46 0.47 15.44
C MET A 21 -0.65 -0.35 14.77
N THR A 22 -1.27 0.20 13.74
CA THR A 22 -2.40 -0.43 13.06
C THR A 22 -1.93 -1.59 12.17
N LEU A 23 -0.79 -1.41 11.47
CA LEU A 23 -0.16 -2.43 10.62
C LEU A 23 0.43 -3.60 11.41
N SER A 24 1.05 -3.34 12.57
CA SER A 24 1.59 -4.39 13.45
C SER A 24 0.50 -5.16 14.19
N LEU A 25 -0.66 -4.54 14.45
CA LEU A 25 -1.79 -5.24 15.06
C LEU A 25 -2.45 -6.23 14.09
N ASP A 26 -2.60 -5.86 12.82
CA ASP A 26 -3.20 -6.75 11.81
C ASP A 26 -2.40 -8.04 11.60
N SER A 27 -1.07 -7.93 11.54
CA SER A 27 -0.20 -9.10 11.37
C SER A 27 -0.23 -10.03 12.58
N VAL A 28 -0.19 -9.48 13.81
CA VAL A 28 -0.32 -10.27 15.04
C VAL A 28 -1.69 -10.94 15.13
N VAL A 29 -2.79 -10.20 14.89
CA VAL A 29 -4.15 -10.73 15.02
C VAL A 29 -4.43 -11.82 13.99
N THR A 30 -3.94 -11.68 12.76
CA THR A 30 -4.05 -12.72 11.73
C THR A 30 -3.30 -13.99 12.14
N VAL A 31 -2.08 -13.85 12.66
CA VAL A 31 -1.27 -14.98 13.13
C VAL A 31 -1.94 -15.67 14.32
N VAL A 32 -2.45 -14.90 15.30
CA VAL A 32 -3.12 -15.45 16.48
C VAL A 32 -4.44 -16.12 16.12
N GLY A 33 -5.20 -15.56 15.18
CA GLY A 33 -6.47 -16.12 14.71
C GLY A 33 -6.36 -17.40 13.89
N MET A 34 -5.15 -17.74 13.40
CA MET A 34 -4.94 -18.89 12.51
C MET A 34 -3.92 -19.91 13.00
N ALA A 35 -2.99 -19.55 13.90
CA ALA A 35 -1.91 -20.43 14.31
C ALA A 35 -2.35 -21.46 15.38
N PRO A 36 -2.06 -22.75 15.20
CA PRO A 36 -2.51 -23.80 16.13
C PRO A 36 -1.65 -23.92 17.40
N THR A 37 -0.44 -23.36 17.41
CA THR A 37 0.47 -23.44 18.57
C THR A 37 1.22 -22.14 18.80
N VAL A 38 1.54 -21.84 20.08
CA VAL A 38 2.31 -20.66 20.47
C VAL A 38 3.69 -20.63 19.81
N ALA A 39 4.31 -21.79 19.60
CA ALA A 39 5.59 -21.89 18.92
C ALA A 39 5.54 -21.35 17.48
N LEU A 40 4.46 -21.64 16.74
CA LEU A 40 4.27 -21.10 15.39
C LEU A 40 4.01 -19.60 15.40
N MET A 41 3.30 -19.08 16.41
CA MET A 41 3.07 -17.64 16.55
C MET A 41 4.39 -16.88 16.73
N VAL A 42 5.25 -17.35 17.65
CA VAL A 42 6.56 -16.73 17.90
C VAL A 42 7.47 -16.81 16.67
N ALA A 43 7.50 -17.97 16.00
CA ALA A 43 8.30 -18.15 14.79
C ALA A 43 7.85 -17.22 13.66
N ALA A 44 6.53 -17.11 13.43
CA ALA A 44 5.97 -16.25 12.38
C ALA A 44 6.30 -14.77 12.59
N ILE A 45 6.08 -14.24 13.80
CA ILE A 45 6.38 -12.84 14.14
C ILE A 45 7.88 -12.55 14.02
N THR A 46 8.73 -13.48 14.47
CA THR A 46 10.19 -13.32 14.35
C THR A 46 10.63 -13.23 12.89
N VAL A 47 10.07 -14.08 12.03
CA VAL A 47 10.35 -14.07 10.59
C VAL A 47 9.82 -12.80 9.94
N GLU A 48 8.62 -12.36 10.29
CA GLU A 48 8.01 -11.13 9.78
C GLU A 48 8.90 -9.90 10.06
N VAL A 49 9.34 -9.72 11.30
CA VAL A 49 10.23 -8.62 11.68
C VAL A 49 11.56 -8.72 10.93
N ALA A 50 12.14 -9.92 10.81
CA ALA A 50 13.39 -10.12 10.08
C ALA A 50 13.25 -9.75 8.59
N VAL A 51 12.14 -10.12 7.95
CA VAL A 51 11.85 -9.79 6.54
C VAL A 51 11.69 -8.28 6.38
N ILE A 52 10.92 -7.62 7.23
CA ILE A 52 10.72 -6.16 7.13
C ILE A 52 12.05 -5.42 7.33
N LEU A 53 12.88 -5.83 8.29
CA LEU A 53 14.21 -5.23 8.49
C LEU A 53 15.12 -5.38 7.26
N PHE A 54 15.11 -6.56 6.63
CA PHE A 54 15.91 -6.81 5.43
C PHE A 54 15.40 -6.01 4.21
N PHE A 55 14.08 -5.86 4.07
CA PHE A 55 13.45 -5.21 2.93
C PHE A 55 13.05 -3.75 3.17
N ALA A 56 13.29 -3.17 4.35
CA ALA A 56 12.81 -1.84 4.75
C ALA A 56 13.08 -0.76 3.69
N GLY A 57 14.32 -0.70 3.18
CA GLY A 57 14.68 0.27 2.15
C GLY A 57 13.96 0.06 0.81
N ALA A 58 13.64 -1.18 0.44
CA ALA A 58 12.88 -1.49 -0.77
C ALA A 58 11.39 -1.16 -0.58
N VAL A 59 10.84 -1.48 0.59
CA VAL A 59 9.44 -1.16 0.96
C VAL A 59 9.24 0.35 1.00
N CYS A 60 10.12 1.13 1.62
CA CYS A 60 10.04 2.60 1.63
C CYS A 60 10.02 3.17 0.21
N ARG A 61 10.93 2.74 -0.67
CA ARG A 61 10.95 3.20 -2.07
C ARG A 61 9.69 2.80 -2.85
N LEU A 62 9.06 1.67 -2.51
CA LEU A 62 7.85 1.21 -3.15
C LEU A 62 6.64 2.07 -2.73
N LEU A 63 6.52 2.34 -1.43
CA LEU A 63 5.45 3.19 -0.88
C LEU A 63 5.59 4.64 -1.37
N GLU A 64 6.80 5.21 -1.38
CA GLU A 64 7.07 6.56 -1.92
C GLU A 64 6.70 6.68 -3.40
N ARG A 65 6.88 5.59 -4.16
CA ARG A 65 6.65 5.59 -5.60
C ARG A 65 5.19 5.31 -5.97
N TYR A 66 4.46 4.55 -5.16
CA TYR A 66 3.06 4.17 -5.41
C TYR A 66 2.22 4.28 -4.13
N PRO A 67 1.64 5.47 -3.86
CA PRO A 67 0.80 5.70 -2.67
C PRO A 67 -0.46 4.81 -2.60
N SER A 68 -0.91 4.28 -3.73
CA SER A 68 -2.05 3.36 -3.80
C SER A 68 -1.79 2.03 -3.09
N ILE A 69 -0.53 1.61 -2.92
CA ILE A 69 -0.16 0.42 -2.14
C ILE A 69 -0.44 0.63 -0.64
N GLU A 70 -0.20 1.84 -0.10
CA GLU A 70 -0.55 2.18 1.28
C GLU A 70 -2.07 2.10 1.48
N THR A 71 -2.82 2.62 0.51
CA THR A 71 -4.30 2.57 0.54
C THR A 71 -4.81 1.12 0.50
N LEU A 72 -4.18 0.25 -0.31
CA LEU A 72 -4.52 -1.17 -0.37
C LEU A 72 -4.30 -1.87 0.98
N ALA A 73 -3.23 -1.54 1.72
CA ALA A 73 -2.96 -2.10 3.05
C ALA A 73 -4.04 -1.73 4.07
N ILE A 74 -4.46 -0.46 4.10
CA ILE A 74 -5.55 0.02 4.97
C ILE A 74 -6.87 -0.69 4.65
N CYS A 75 -7.18 -0.89 3.36
CA CYS A 75 -8.36 -1.64 2.93
C CYS A 75 -8.28 -3.12 3.33
N ALA A 76 -7.11 -3.75 3.18
CA ALA A 76 -6.90 -5.15 3.58
C ALA A 76 -7.16 -5.33 5.08
N LEU A 77 -6.66 -4.41 5.90
CA LEU A 77 -6.90 -4.38 7.34
C LEU A 77 -8.38 -4.22 7.69
N LEU A 78 -9.11 -3.37 6.97
CA LEU A 78 -10.56 -3.22 7.17
C LEU A 78 -11.30 -4.53 6.89
N VAL A 79 -10.92 -5.25 5.83
CA VAL A 79 -11.50 -6.55 5.50
C VAL A 79 -11.20 -7.58 6.59
N VAL A 80 -9.96 -7.65 7.07
CA VAL A 80 -9.59 -8.56 8.18
C VAL A 80 -10.38 -8.20 9.45
N GLY A 81 -10.48 -6.92 9.78
CA GLY A 81 -11.30 -6.43 10.88
C GLY A 81 -12.78 -6.85 10.76
N ALA A 82 -13.37 -6.72 9.57
CA ALA A 82 -14.73 -7.15 9.31
C ALA A 82 -14.91 -8.67 9.44
N VAL A 83 -13.92 -9.45 8.98
CA VAL A 83 -13.91 -10.92 9.11
C VAL A 83 -13.87 -11.33 10.58
N LEU A 84 -13.04 -10.68 11.41
CA LEU A 84 -12.94 -10.96 12.84
C LEU A 84 -14.23 -10.62 13.59
N VAL A 85 -14.87 -9.50 13.24
CA VAL A 85 -16.19 -9.15 13.81
C VAL A 85 -17.22 -10.19 13.41
N SER A 86 -17.23 -10.62 12.14
CA SER A 86 -18.12 -11.66 11.63
C SER A 86 -17.93 -13.00 12.34
N ASP A 87 -16.67 -13.43 12.53
CA ASP A 87 -16.32 -14.63 13.28
C ASP A 87 -16.73 -14.48 14.76
N GLY A 88 -16.56 -13.31 15.36
CA GLY A 88 -16.95 -13.00 16.73
C GLY A 88 -18.47 -13.07 16.99
N ILE A 89 -19.30 -12.78 15.98
CA ILE A 89 -20.76 -12.92 16.05
C ILE A 89 -21.25 -14.30 15.58
N ASN A 90 -20.35 -15.29 15.42
CA ASN A 90 -20.63 -16.65 14.95
C ASN A 90 -21.24 -16.70 13.53
N MET A 91 -20.91 -15.73 12.67
CA MET A 91 -21.27 -15.73 11.26
C MET A 91 -20.00 -16.01 10.42
N PRO A 92 -19.58 -17.27 10.29
CA PRO A 92 -18.29 -17.60 9.70
C PRO A 92 -18.29 -17.26 8.21
N LEU A 93 -17.40 -16.34 7.82
CA LEU A 93 -17.12 -16.09 6.41
C LEU A 93 -16.17 -17.18 5.89
N SER A 94 -16.45 -17.71 4.71
CA SER A 94 -15.56 -18.69 4.09
C SER A 94 -14.19 -18.04 3.81
N LYS A 95 -13.13 -18.55 4.44
CA LYS A 95 -11.76 -18.04 4.30
C LYS A 95 -11.32 -17.92 2.84
N ASN A 96 -11.71 -18.88 2.00
CA ASN A 96 -11.41 -18.90 0.58
C ASN A 96 -11.97 -17.67 -0.16
N THR A 97 -13.18 -17.22 0.20
CA THR A 97 -13.81 -16.04 -0.42
C THR A 97 -13.08 -14.77 -0.01
N VAL A 98 -12.69 -14.65 1.25
CA VAL A 98 -11.89 -13.51 1.74
C VAL A 98 -10.55 -13.45 1.00
N TYR A 99 -9.84 -14.59 0.89
CA TYR A 99 -8.56 -14.64 0.17
C TYR A 99 -8.73 -14.35 -1.33
N ALA A 100 -9.82 -14.81 -1.95
CA ALA A 100 -10.12 -14.48 -3.35
C ALA A 100 -10.38 -12.98 -3.54
N MET A 101 -11.12 -12.34 -2.63
CA MET A 101 -11.39 -10.90 -2.67
C MET A 101 -10.12 -10.07 -2.49
N MET A 102 -9.28 -10.41 -1.49
CA MET A 102 -8.00 -9.73 -1.25
C MET A 102 -7.04 -9.92 -2.44
N GLY A 103 -6.95 -11.14 -2.98
CA GLY A 103 -6.14 -11.43 -4.16
C GLY A 103 -6.61 -10.68 -5.41
N PHE A 104 -7.92 -10.57 -5.61
CA PHE A 104 -8.49 -9.78 -6.70
C PHE A 104 -8.19 -8.28 -6.55
N ALA A 105 -8.32 -7.73 -5.35
CA ALA A 105 -7.97 -6.33 -5.07
C ALA A 105 -6.49 -6.04 -5.39
N LEU A 106 -5.58 -6.93 -4.96
CA LEU A 106 -4.16 -6.84 -5.30
C LEU A 106 -3.93 -6.94 -6.82
N PHE A 107 -4.63 -7.83 -7.52
CA PHE A 107 -4.53 -7.96 -8.97
C PHE A 107 -4.96 -6.66 -9.69
N VAL A 108 -6.10 -6.09 -9.30
CA VAL A 108 -6.59 -4.81 -9.83
C VAL A 108 -5.57 -3.70 -9.57
N GLU A 109 -4.97 -3.68 -8.38
CA GLU A 109 -3.94 -2.71 -8.05
C GLU A 109 -2.71 -2.86 -8.95
N ILE A 110 -2.22 -4.08 -9.18
CA ILE A 110 -1.11 -4.33 -10.12
C ILE A 110 -1.44 -3.83 -11.52
N VAL A 111 -2.67 -4.05 -12.01
CA VAL A 111 -3.12 -3.53 -13.31
C VAL A 111 -3.13 -2.01 -13.31
N ASN A 112 -3.64 -1.38 -12.25
CA ASN A 112 -3.70 0.07 -12.11
C ASN A 112 -2.30 0.70 -12.17
N LEU A 113 -1.34 0.13 -11.44
CA LEU A 113 0.07 0.53 -11.45
C LEU A 113 0.72 0.43 -12.84
N ARG A 114 0.31 -0.54 -13.67
CA ARG A 114 0.80 -0.68 -15.05
C ARG A 114 0.24 0.40 -15.96
N ILE A 115 -1.06 0.69 -15.85
CA ILE A 115 -1.73 1.70 -16.67
C ILE A 115 -1.14 3.09 -16.38
N GLU A 116 -0.95 3.43 -15.11
CA GLU A 116 -0.40 4.72 -14.70
C GLU A 116 1.00 4.95 -15.28
N HIS A 117 1.88 3.95 -15.25
CA HIS A 117 3.19 4.04 -15.89
C HIS A 117 3.14 4.33 -17.39
N VAL A 118 2.20 3.70 -18.11
CA VAL A 118 2.06 3.89 -19.56
C VAL A 118 1.51 5.30 -19.85
N ALA A 119 0.53 5.75 -19.06
CA ALA A 119 -0.04 7.09 -19.17
C ALA A 119 1.02 8.18 -18.92
N ALA A 120 1.85 8.02 -17.87
CA ALA A 120 2.94 8.94 -17.55
C ALA A 120 3.96 9.07 -18.70
N ARG A 121 4.30 7.96 -19.38
CA ARG A 121 5.20 7.97 -20.55
C ARG A 121 4.60 8.73 -21.74
N LYS A 122 3.30 8.55 -22.02
CA LYS A 122 2.60 9.26 -23.11
C LYS A 122 2.52 10.77 -22.83
N ALA A 123 2.18 11.17 -21.62
CA ALA A 123 2.12 12.59 -21.24
C ALA A 123 3.47 13.31 -21.46
N HIS A 124 4.58 12.68 -21.08
CA HIS A 124 5.91 13.23 -21.29
C HIS A 124 6.27 13.41 -22.78
N SER A 125 5.80 12.51 -23.64
CA SER A 125 6.00 12.62 -25.10
C SER A 125 5.22 13.79 -25.72
N LEU A 126 3.99 14.05 -25.26
CA LEU A 126 3.14 15.10 -25.79
C LEU A 126 3.62 16.51 -25.39
N VAL A 127 4.12 16.67 -24.16
CA VAL A 127 4.73 17.93 -23.70
C VAL A 127 5.95 18.31 -24.54
N ARG A 128 6.75 17.32 -24.93
CA ARG A 128 7.99 17.52 -25.70
C ARG A 128 7.71 17.92 -27.15
N THR A 129 6.69 17.35 -27.78
CA THR A 129 6.25 17.71 -29.14
C THR A 129 5.66 19.12 -29.18
N LYS A 130 4.86 19.51 -28.18
CA LYS A 130 4.25 20.85 -28.11
C LYS A 130 5.30 21.96 -27.95
N ARG A 131 6.35 21.73 -27.14
CA ARG A 131 7.48 22.68 -26.98
C ARG A 131 8.28 22.88 -28.27
N ARG A 132 8.51 21.81 -29.05
CA ARG A 132 9.22 21.91 -30.35
C ARG A 132 8.42 22.68 -31.41
N ALA A 133 7.10 22.51 -31.44
CA ALA A 133 6.23 23.26 -32.33
C ALA A 133 6.20 24.77 -31.97
N GLN A 134 6.24 25.11 -30.68
CA GLN A 134 6.30 26.51 -30.23
C GLN A 134 7.64 27.19 -30.52
N SER A 135 8.78 26.49 -30.39
CA SER A 135 10.09 27.06 -30.71
C SER A 135 10.32 27.25 -32.22
N ALA A 136 9.72 26.41 -33.06
CA ALA A 136 9.79 26.56 -34.52
C ALA A 136 8.96 27.75 -35.04
N GLY A 137 7.84 28.07 -34.38
CA GLY A 137 7.01 29.23 -34.73
C GLY A 137 7.58 30.59 -34.30
N ALA A 138 8.52 30.63 -33.35
CA ALA A 138 9.11 31.87 -32.85
C ALA A 138 10.29 32.40 -33.67
N THR A 139 10.84 31.60 -34.60
CA THR A 139 12.03 31.96 -35.40
C THR A 139 11.67 32.51 -36.79
N SER A 140 10.38 32.67 -37.10
CA SER A 140 9.86 33.10 -38.40
C SER A 140 9.18 34.48 -38.38
N ARG A 141 9.39 35.29 -37.33
CA ARG A 141 8.91 36.67 -37.23
C ARG A 141 10.05 37.63 -37.03
#